data_AF-D1QWE2-F1
#
_entry.id   AF-D1QWE2-F1
#
_cell.length_a   1.000
_cell.length_b   1.000
_cell.length_c   1.000
_cell.angle_alpha   90.00
_cell.angle_beta   90.00
_cell.angle_gamma   90.00
#
_symmetry.space_group_name_H-M   'P 1'
#
loop_
_entity.id
_entity.type
_entity.pdbx_description
1 polymer ?
#
loop_
_entity_poly.entity_id
_entity_poly.type
_entity_poly.pdbx_seq_one_letter_code
_entity_poly.pdbx_strand_id
1 'polypeptide(L)'
;MLLLLVCGLVMVSCWFFGMGANKLQTASDYDLRYRYLRMQGKATASDFTHLDSIFITHRNPKAILQLEQKVVDYEQALQRQAELLLQQDKIKQEQRELKKHLKK
;
A
#
# COMPACT_ATOMS: atom_id res chain seq x y z
N MET A 1 45.42 17.43 -0.35
CA MET A 1 44.83 16.90 0.90
C MET A 1 43.32 17.12 0.96
N LEU A 2 42.80 18.36 0.80
CA LEU A 2 41.34 18.63 0.81
C LEU A 2 40.54 17.88 -0.28
N LEU A 3 41.04 17.82 -1.50
CA LEU A 3 40.34 17.15 -2.62
C LEU A 3 40.12 15.64 -2.37
N LEU A 4 41.08 14.96 -1.76
CA LEU A 4 40.96 13.55 -1.39
C LEU A 4 39.98 13.35 -0.24
N LEU A 5 39.93 14.29 0.71
CA LEU A 5 38.94 14.28 1.79
C LEU A 5 37.52 14.48 1.27
N VAL A 6 37.30 15.46 0.38
CA VAL A 6 36.00 15.72 -0.24
C VAL A 6 35.57 14.53 -1.11
N CYS A 7 36.47 13.97 -1.90
CA CYS A 7 36.21 12.79 -2.72
C CYS A 7 35.83 11.56 -1.86
N GLY A 8 36.57 11.31 -0.78
CA GLY A 8 36.26 10.22 0.16
C GLY A 8 34.89 10.39 0.83
N LEU A 9 34.53 11.62 1.23
CA LEU A 9 33.26 11.91 1.89
C LEU A 9 32.06 11.70 0.96
N VAL A 10 32.20 12.01 -0.33
CA VAL A 10 31.19 11.73 -1.36
C VAL A 10 31.00 10.24 -1.60
N MET A 11 32.07 9.44 -1.61
CA MET A 11 31.96 7.99 -1.81
C MET A 11 31.30 7.30 -0.62
N VAL A 12 31.63 7.73 0.61
CA VAL A 12 31.01 7.19 1.84
C VAL A 12 29.53 7.56 1.92
N SER A 13 29.16 8.79 1.55
CA SER A 13 27.74 9.20 1.55
C SER A 13 26.92 8.48 0.48
N CYS A 14 27.49 8.27 -0.73
CA CYS A 14 26.84 7.51 -1.80
C CYS A 14 26.62 6.04 -1.40
N TRP A 15 27.62 5.39 -0.78
CA TRP A 15 27.49 4.01 -0.31
C TRP A 15 26.45 3.86 0.80
N PHE A 16 26.43 4.80 1.75
CA PHE A 16 25.44 4.83 2.83
C PHE A 16 24.01 4.96 2.27
N PHE A 17 23.81 5.87 1.31
CA PHE A 17 22.50 6.07 0.68
C PHE A 17 22.06 4.87 -0.17
N GLY A 18 22.98 4.28 -0.95
CA GLY A 18 22.70 3.09 -1.75
C GLY A 18 22.32 1.87 -0.90
N MET A 19 23.03 1.63 0.22
CA MET A 19 22.66 0.55 1.14
C MET A 19 21.31 0.82 1.82
N GLY A 20 21.02 2.07 2.19
CA GLY A 20 19.73 2.48 2.75
C GLY A 20 18.56 2.28 1.78
N ALA A 21 18.72 2.66 0.51
CA ALA A 21 17.71 2.53 -0.52
C ALA A 21 17.30 1.05 -0.74
N ASN A 22 18.27 0.14 -0.77
CA ASN A 22 18.00 -1.29 -0.93
C ASN A 22 17.18 -1.89 0.23
N LYS A 23 17.44 -1.45 1.47
CA LYS A 23 16.68 -1.89 2.65
C LYS A 23 15.27 -1.31 2.67
N LEU A 24 15.11 -0.03 2.33
CA LEU A 24 13.80 0.62 2.25
C LEU A 24 12.94 0.00 1.14
N GLN A 25 13.55 -0.28 0.00
CA GLN A 25 12.88 -0.94 -1.12
C GLN A 25 12.42 -2.35 -0.74
N THR A 26 13.25 -3.10 -0.02
CA THR A 26 12.88 -4.42 0.50
C THR A 26 11.69 -4.36 1.46
N ALA A 27 11.67 -3.38 2.38
CA ALA A 27 10.56 -3.20 3.31
C ALA A 27 9.24 -2.82 2.61
N SER A 28 9.32 -1.91 1.63
CA SER A 28 8.17 -1.53 0.79
C SER A 28 7.62 -2.72 0.00
N ASP A 29 8.50 -3.54 -0.57
CA ASP A 29 8.11 -4.74 -1.31
C ASP A 29 7.34 -5.75 -0.43
N TYR A 30 7.78 -5.95 0.82
CA TYR A 30 7.07 -6.83 1.76
C TYR A 30 5.70 -6.28 2.17
N ASP A 31 5.60 -4.96 2.40
CA ASP A 31 4.33 -4.31 2.71
C ASP A 31 3.31 -4.47 1.57
N LEU A 32 3.74 -4.21 0.33
CA LEU A 32 2.89 -4.34 -0.85
C LEU A 32 2.42 -5.79 -1.06
N ARG A 33 3.33 -6.76 -0.89
CA ARG A 33 2.97 -8.19 -0.96
C ARG A 33 1.92 -8.56 0.09
N TYR A 34 2.08 -8.08 1.32
CA TYR A 34 1.11 -8.34 2.39
C TYR A 34 -0.26 -7.73 2.09
N ARG A 35 -0.32 -6.45 1.68
CA ARG A 35 -1.59 -5.78 1.33
C ARG A 35 -2.29 -6.45 0.14
N TYR A 36 -1.54 -6.88 -0.87
CA TYR A 36 -2.09 -7.61 -2.00
C TYR A 36 -2.71 -8.96 -1.59
N LEU A 37 -2.02 -9.74 -0.76
CA LEU A 37 -2.54 -11.01 -0.25
C LEU A 37 -3.80 -10.80 0.61
N ARG A 38 -3.81 -9.72 1.41
CA ARG A 38 -5.00 -9.33 2.18
C ARG A 38 -6.18 -8.99 1.28
N MET A 39 -5.94 -8.25 0.19
CA MET A 39 -6.96 -7.93 -0.82
C MET A 39 -7.55 -9.20 -1.47
N GLN A 40 -6.73 -10.21 -1.76
CA GLN A 40 -7.21 -11.46 -2.37
C GLN A 40 -8.11 -12.29 -1.44
N GLY A 41 -8.04 -12.11 -0.13
CA GLY A 41 -8.89 -12.79 0.86
C GLY A 41 -8.58 -14.27 1.11
N LYS A 42 -8.01 -14.98 0.13
CA LYS A 42 -7.44 -16.34 0.28
C LYS A 42 -6.15 -16.44 -0.51
N ALA A 43 -5.03 -16.55 0.19
CA ALA A 43 -3.73 -16.70 -0.44
C ALA A 43 -3.54 -18.14 -0.94
N THR A 44 -3.41 -18.33 -2.25
CA THR A 44 -3.09 -19.64 -2.83
C THR A 44 -1.59 -19.79 -3.04
N ALA A 45 -1.10 -21.03 -3.12
CA ALA A 45 0.31 -21.29 -3.43
C ALA A 45 0.73 -20.62 -4.77
N SER A 46 -0.16 -20.56 -5.75
CA SER A 46 0.09 -19.85 -7.01
C SER A 46 0.30 -18.34 -6.82
N ASP A 47 -0.46 -17.69 -5.92
CA ASP A 47 -0.30 -16.26 -5.65
C ASP A 47 1.09 -15.95 -5.07
N PHE A 48 1.57 -16.80 -4.16
CA PHE A 48 2.92 -16.68 -3.61
C PHE A 48 3.98 -16.86 -4.70
N THR A 49 3.87 -17.90 -5.54
CA THR A 49 4.85 -18.13 -6.63
C THR A 49 4.86 -16.98 -7.65
N HIS A 50 3.70 -16.40 -7.94
CA HIS A 50 3.59 -15.25 -8.83
C HIS A 50 4.24 -13.99 -8.23
N LEU A 51 3.99 -13.71 -6.94
CA LEU A 51 4.65 -12.61 -6.23
C LEU A 51 6.16 -12.83 -6.11
N ASP A 52 6.62 -14.04 -5.78
CA ASP A 52 8.05 -14.35 -5.70
C ASP A 52 8.74 -14.15 -7.06
N SER A 53 8.09 -14.51 -8.16
CA SER A 53 8.60 -14.23 -9.51
C SER A 53 8.75 -12.73 -9.78
N ILE A 54 7.74 -11.93 -9.42
CA ILE A 54 7.70 -10.48 -9.67
C ILE A 54 8.69 -9.69 -8.80
N PHE A 55 8.93 -10.12 -7.55
CA PHE A 55 9.73 -9.37 -6.58
C PHE A 55 11.14 -9.92 -6.37
N ILE A 56 11.33 -11.24 -6.45
CA ILE A 56 12.60 -11.91 -6.11
C ILE A 56 13.31 -12.43 -7.37
N THR A 57 12.67 -13.30 -8.15
CA THR A 57 13.34 -14.03 -9.23
C THR A 57 13.59 -13.15 -10.46
N HIS A 58 12.58 -12.41 -10.91
CA HIS A 58 12.64 -11.53 -12.08
C HIS A 58 11.96 -10.21 -11.75
N ARG A 59 12.67 -9.35 -11.00
CA ARG A 59 12.11 -8.07 -10.54
C ARG A 59 11.54 -7.27 -11.71
N ASN A 60 10.22 -7.13 -11.76
CA ASN A 60 9.53 -6.44 -12.84
C ASN A 60 8.86 -5.16 -12.32
N PRO A 61 9.50 -3.97 -12.48
CA PRO A 61 8.98 -2.73 -11.92
C PRO A 61 7.61 -2.33 -12.47
N LYS A 62 7.29 -2.70 -13.73
CA LYS A 62 5.97 -2.45 -14.31
C LYS A 62 4.89 -3.28 -13.65
N ALA A 63 5.17 -4.55 -13.38
CA ALA A 63 4.23 -5.43 -12.69
C ALA A 63 4.04 -5.02 -11.22
N ILE A 64 5.11 -4.59 -10.54
CA ILE A 64 5.04 -4.06 -9.18
C ILE A 64 4.14 -2.81 -9.13
N LEU A 65 4.31 -1.86 -10.05
CA LEU A 65 3.47 -0.66 -10.14
C LEU A 65 1.99 -1.01 -10.38
N GLN A 66 1.72 -1.99 -11.24
CA GLN A 66 0.36 -2.48 -11.48
C GLN A 66 -0.26 -3.14 -10.24
N LEU A 67 0.53 -3.87 -9.45
CA LEU A 67 0.07 -4.45 -8.19
C LEU A 67 -0.25 -3.35 -7.17
N GLU A 68 0.63 -2.36 -7.05
CA GLU A 68 0.43 -1.21 -6.17
C GLU A 68 -0.87 -0.47 -6.50
N GLN A 69 -1.08 -0.15 -7.78
CA GLN A 69 -2.29 0.54 -8.22
C GLN A 69 -3.56 -0.26 -7.89
N LYS A 70 -3.55 -1.57 -8.14
CA LYS A 70 -4.69 -2.46 -7.80
C LYS A 70 -4.99 -2.45 -6.31
N VAL A 71 -3.96 -2.50 -5.47
CA VAL A 71 -4.12 -2.47 -4.00
C VAL A 71 -4.70 -1.13 -3.56
N VAL A 72 -4.15 -0.02 -4.06
CA VAL A 72 -4.62 1.33 -3.71
C VAL A 72 -6.07 1.55 -4.15
N ASP A 73 -6.42 1.15 -5.38
CA ASP A 73 -7.79 1.27 -5.90
C ASP A 73 -8.78 0.46 -5.04
N TYR A 74 -8.39 -0.74 -4.62
CA TYR A 74 -9.19 -1.59 -3.73
C TYR A 74 -9.37 -0.97 -2.34
N GLU A 75 -8.29 -0.51 -1.71
CA GLU A 75 -8.33 0.12 -0.39
C GLU A 75 -9.19 1.39 -0.40
N GLN A 76 -9.09 2.19 -1.47
CA GLN A 76 -9.91 3.37 -1.66
C GLN A 76 -11.40 3.01 -1.86
N ALA A 77 -11.70 1.97 -2.64
CA ALA A 77 -13.08 1.50 -2.82
C ALA A 77 -13.68 1.02 -1.48
N LEU A 78 -12.90 0.30 -0.68
CA LEU A 78 -13.30 -0.15 0.65
C LEU A 78 -13.58 1.03 1.59
N GLN A 79 -12.74 2.06 1.56
CA GLN A 79 -12.95 3.28 2.35
C GLN A 79 -14.26 4.00 1.95
N ARG A 80 -14.49 4.21 0.65
CA ARG A 80 -15.74 4.84 0.17
C ARG A 80 -16.96 4.03 0.58
N GLN A 81 -16.87 2.70 0.57
CA GLN A 81 -17.96 1.84 1.02
C GLN A 81 -18.27 2.05 2.52
N ALA A 82 -17.24 2.16 3.37
CA ALA A 82 -17.42 2.44 4.79
C ALA A 82 -18.05 3.83 5.02
N GLU A 83 -17.63 4.85 4.27
CA GLU A 83 -18.20 6.20 4.33
C GLU A 83 -19.69 6.21 3.93
N LEU A 84 -20.04 5.53 2.84
CA LEU A 84 -21.43 5.40 2.38
C LEU A 84 -22.31 4.68 3.41
N LEU A 85 -21.78 3.64 4.08
CA LEU A 85 -22.50 2.94 5.13
C LEU A 85 -22.81 3.87 6.32
N LEU A 86 -21.82 4.65 6.75
CA LEU A 86 -22.01 5.63 7.83
C LEU A 86 -23.01 6.72 7.46
N GLN A 87 -22.99 7.21 6.21
CA GLN A 87 -23.99 8.16 5.73
C GLN A 87 -25.40 7.55 5.73
N GLN A 88 -25.52 6.30 5.29
CA GLN A 88 -26.80 5.61 5.26
C GLN A 88 -27.40 5.46 6.68
N ASP A 89 -26.57 5.16 7.67
CA ASP A 89 -27.02 5.03 9.06
C ASP A 89 -27.44 6.38 9.67
N LYS A 90 -26.72 7.47 9.36
CA LYS A 90 -27.13 8.83 9.74
C LYS A 90 -28.49 9.20 9.16
N ILE A 91 -28.70 8.97 7.86
CA ILE A 91 -29.98 9.25 7.20
C ILE A 91 -31.11 8.43 7.83
N LYS A 92 -30.87 7.14 8.11
CA LYS A 92 -31.86 6.28 8.81
C LYS A 92 -32.20 6.82 10.20
N GLN A 93 -31.22 7.32 10.94
CA GLN A 93 -31.43 7.92 12.26
C GLN A 93 -32.26 9.20 12.16
N GLU A 94 -31.92 10.11 11.24
CA GLU A 94 -32.68 11.34 11.00
C GLU A 94 -34.13 11.05 10.59
N GLN A 95 -34.36 10.06 9.72
CA GLN A 95 -35.71 9.63 9.36
C GLN A 95 -36.51 9.10 10.55
N ARG A 96 -35.87 8.41 11.51
CA ARG A 96 -36.54 7.95 12.73
C ARG A 96 -36.93 9.11 13.63
N GLU A 97 -36.05 10.08 13.81
CA GLU A 97 -36.34 11.28 14.61
C GLU A 97 -37.47 12.10 13.97
N LEU A 98 -37.41 12.37 12.66
CA LEU A 98 -38.49 13.06 11.95
C LEU A 98 -39.84 12.35 12.09
N LYS A 99 -39.87 11.01 12.00
CA LYS A 99 -41.10 10.23 12.23
C LYS A 99 -41.63 10.33 13.66
N LYS A 100 -40.77 10.49 14.67
CA LYS A 100 -41.22 10.72 16.05
C LYS A 100 -41.83 12.11 16.21
N HIS A 101 -41.19 13.13 15.62
CA HIS A 101 -41.69 14.51 15.68
C HIS A 101 -43.04 14.68 14.96
N LEU A 102 -43.26 13.98 13.84
CA LEU A 102 -44.52 14.04 13.09
C LEU A 102 -45.68 13.25 13.72
N LYS A 103 -45.39 12.35 14.67
CA LYS A 103 -46.41 11.57 15.40
C LYS A 103 -46.84 12.22 16.71
N LYS A 104 -46.27 13.37 17.05
CA LYS A 104 -46.56 14.16 18.25
C LYS A 104 -47.42 15.35 17.85
#